data_AF-A0A5E7UZU2-F1
#
_entry.id   AF-A0A5E7UZU2-F1
#
_cell.length_a   1.000
_cell.length_b   1.000
_cell.length_c   1.000
_cell.angle_alpha   90.00
_cell.angle_beta   90.00
_cell.angle_gamma   90.00
#
_symmetry.space_group_name_H-M   'P 1'
#
loop_
_entity.id
_entity.type
_entity.pdbx_description
1 polymer ?
#
loop_
_entity_poly.entity_id
_entity_poly.type
_entity_poly.pdbx_seq_one_letter_code
_entity_poly.pdbx_strand_id
1 'polypeptide(L)'
;MIFCGCPVTCHISIWQTKRNEESACYKKCALMAVQWLPDRKDSIQWKVAQVYMEGGVDVVLDNDSAGEAAGLVCLKEEENVIRLALINCKFSGAAAAGERIKDAVEVCSQAVRSAKWKWKFNDLRRHLLGREERLKTIVRATRFFQGNAPRLNEHLMQSRFKPIEAEVLIAQPGISAANRSEDQDMVIAAAMVYLKETIGCDLQILCNA
;
A
#
# COMPACT_ATOMS: atom_id res chain seq x y z
N MET A 1 -7.65 -34.36 11.04
CA MET A 1 -9.04 -33.86 11.17
C MET A 1 -9.16 -32.64 10.30
N ILE A 2 -10.01 -32.73 9.29
CA ILE A 2 -10.41 -31.66 8.36
C ILE A 2 -11.64 -30.98 8.96
N PHE A 3 -11.67 -29.64 8.95
CA PHE A 3 -12.82 -28.73 8.78
C PHE A 3 -12.19 -27.33 8.64
N CYS A 4 -12.11 -26.69 7.46
CA CYS A 4 -13.17 -26.00 6.68
C CYS A 4 -13.87 -24.92 7.53
N GLY A 5 -13.96 -23.64 7.17
CA GLY A 5 -13.52 -22.86 6.01
C GLY A 5 -14.00 -21.40 6.16
N CYS A 6 -13.47 -20.49 5.34
CA CYS A 6 -14.20 -19.31 4.88
C CYS A 6 -13.60 -18.85 3.54
N PRO A 7 -14.40 -18.72 2.47
CA PRO A 7 -13.95 -18.36 1.14
C PRO A 7 -13.98 -16.84 0.97
N VAL A 8 -12.87 -16.23 0.55
CA VAL A 8 -12.92 -14.88 -0.05
C VAL A 8 -12.71 -15.05 -1.54
N THR A 9 -13.83 -14.87 -2.23
CA THR A 9 -14.01 -14.89 -3.68
C THR A 9 -13.02 -13.99 -4.38
N CYS A 10 -12.27 -14.59 -5.32
CA CYS A 10 -11.54 -13.90 -6.36
C CYS A 10 -12.55 -13.32 -7.36
N HIS A 11 -12.73 -12.00 -7.36
CA HIS A 11 -13.34 -11.27 -8.48
C HIS A 11 -12.78 -9.85 -8.51
N ILE A 12 -11.99 -9.54 -9.54
CA ILE A 12 -11.94 -8.26 -10.28
C ILE A 12 -11.05 -8.50 -11.51
N SER A 13 -11.69 -8.65 -12.66
CA SER A 13 -11.04 -8.67 -13.97
C SER A 13 -11.02 -7.26 -14.55
N ILE A 14 -9.98 -6.46 -14.27
CA ILE A 14 -9.77 -5.15 -14.92
C ILE A 14 -8.26 -4.92 -15.15
N TRP A 15 -7.70 -5.52 -16.20
CA TRP A 15 -6.35 -5.21 -16.67
C TRP A 15 -6.27 -5.22 -18.20
N GLN A 16 -6.61 -4.10 -18.84
CA GLN A 16 -6.07 -3.74 -20.15
C GLN A 16 -5.93 -2.22 -20.25
N THR A 17 -4.72 -1.70 -20.07
CA THR A 17 -4.36 -0.34 -20.50
C THR A 17 -3.33 -0.44 -21.60
N LYS A 18 -3.74 -0.12 -22.84
CA LYS A 18 -2.84 0.16 -23.97
C LYS A 18 -1.98 1.37 -23.62
N ARG A 19 -0.66 1.27 -23.76
CA ARG A 19 0.24 2.42 -23.81
C ARG A 19 1.07 2.34 -25.09
N ASN A 20 0.86 3.31 -25.97
CA ASN A 20 1.70 3.55 -27.14
C ASN A 20 3.06 4.10 -26.71
N GLU A 21 4.08 3.72 -27.48
CA GLU A 21 5.49 4.03 -27.29
C GLU A 21 5.79 5.48 -27.68
N GLU A 22 6.40 6.28 -26.79
CA GLU A 22 7.18 7.45 -27.19
C GLU A 22 8.22 7.90 -26.12
N SER A 23 9.41 8.22 -26.63
CA SER A 23 10.60 8.93 -26.09
C SER A 23 11.01 8.87 -24.60
N ALA A 24 12.24 8.38 -24.36
CA ALA A 24 12.86 8.15 -23.05
C ALA A 24 13.21 9.40 -22.22
N CYS A 25 13.30 10.60 -22.82
CA CYS A 25 13.61 11.83 -22.09
C CYS A 25 12.36 12.40 -21.37
N TYR A 26 11.19 12.31 -22.01
CA TYR A 26 9.91 12.73 -21.44
C TYR A 26 9.44 11.79 -20.31
N LYS A 27 9.80 10.50 -20.36
CA LYS A 27 9.41 9.50 -19.35
C LYS A 27 9.85 9.88 -17.94
N LYS A 28 11.03 10.50 -17.76
CA LYS A 28 11.56 10.80 -16.41
C LYS A 28 10.86 12.01 -15.77
N CYS A 29 10.56 13.05 -16.55
CA CYS A 29 9.77 14.20 -16.08
C CYS A 29 8.27 13.87 -15.95
N ALA A 30 7.71 13.09 -16.87
CA ALA A 30 6.29 12.68 -16.82
C ALA A 30 6.01 11.67 -15.72
N LEU A 31 6.91 10.72 -15.42
CA LEU A 31 6.77 9.81 -14.26
C LEU A 31 6.79 10.57 -12.93
N MET A 32 7.60 11.63 -12.83
CA MET A 32 7.57 12.52 -11.67
C MET A 32 6.26 13.32 -11.63
N ALA A 33 5.78 13.87 -12.75
CA ALA A 33 4.54 14.65 -12.80
C ALA A 33 3.28 13.80 -12.51
N VAL A 34 3.22 12.55 -12.98
CA VAL A 34 2.09 11.63 -12.73
C VAL A 34 1.93 11.33 -11.24
N GLN A 35 3.02 11.29 -10.46
CA GLN A 35 2.98 11.05 -9.02
C GLN A 35 2.26 12.16 -8.22
N TRP A 36 2.10 13.36 -8.80
CA TRP A 36 1.51 14.53 -8.13
C TRP A 36 0.17 14.98 -8.73
N LEU A 37 -0.41 14.23 -9.66
CA LEU A 37 -1.71 14.59 -10.23
C LEU A 37 -2.85 14.36 -9.20
N PRO A 38 -3.79 15.31 -9.07
CA PRO A 38 -4.85 15.28 -8.05
C PRO A 38 -5.82 14.11 -8.21
N ASP A 39 -5.99 13.60 -9.44
CA ASP A 39 -6.94 12.56 -9.79
C ASP A 39 -6.22 11.35 -10.40
N ARG A 40 -5.35 10.69 -9.63
CA ARG A 40 -4.78 9.39 -10.02
C ARG A 40 -5.80 8.26 -9.95
N LYS A 41 -7.01 8.46 -10.50
CA LYS A 41 -8.12 7.49 -10.41
C LYS A 41 -7.78 6.14 -11.04
N ASP A 42 -6.88 6.15 -12.02
CA ASP A 42 -6.40 4.92 -12.67
C ASP A 42 -5.21 4.26 -11.96
N SER A 43 -4.70 4.86 -10.88
CA SER A 43 -3.60 4.28 -10.12
C SER A 43 -4.03 3.10 -9.26
N ILE A 44 -3.11 2.17 -9.04
CA ILE A 44 -3.34 1.05 -8.12
C ILE A 44 -3.58 1.57 -6.69
N GLN A 45 -2.91 2.65 -6.29
CA GLN A 45 -3.11 3.32 -5.00
C GLN A 45 -4.57 3.77 -4.85
N TRP A 46 -5.14 4.45 -5.85
CA TRP A 46 -6.52 4.91 -5.79
C TRP A 46 -7.50 3.73 -5.73
N LYS A 47 -7.33 2.74 -6.60
CA LYS A 47 -8.20 1.54 -6.62
C LYS A 47 -8.20 0.81 -5.28
N VAL A 48 -7.02 0.62 -4.67
CA VAL A 48 -6.93 -0.01 -3.35
C VAL A 48 -7.52 0.90 -2.27
N ALA A 49 -7.25 2.21 -2.31
CA ALA A 49 -7.84 3.16 -1.37
C ALA A 49 -9.38 3.12 -1.39
N GLN A 50 -10.02 3.00 -2.56
CA GLN A 50 -11.48 2.90 -2.67
C GLN A 50 -12.04 1.73 -1.85
N VAL A 51 -11.42 0.55 -1.94
CA VAL A 51 -11.85 -0.63 -1.16
C VAL A 51 -11.84 -0.34 0.34
N TYR A 52 -10.79 0.33 0.84
CA TYR A 52 -10.69 0.69 2.25
C TYR A 52 -11.71 1.77 2.64
N MET A 53 -11.92 2.78 1.81
CA MET A 53 -12.93 3.82 2.04
C MET A 53 -14.34 3.24 2.08
N GLU A 54 -14.69 2.36 1.14
CA GLU A 54 -15.97 1.63 1.12
C GLU A 54 -16.12 0.69 2.33
N GLY A 55 -15.00 0.14 2.83
CA GLY A 55 -14.93 -0.63 4.08
C GLY A 55 -15.06 0.19 5.38
N GLY A 56 -15.27 1.51 5.26
CA GLY A 56 -15.53 2.41 6.38
C GLY A 56 -14.32 2.62 7.29
N VAL A 57 -13.12 2.71 6.72
CA VAL A 57 -11.96 3.16 7.50
C VAL A 57 -12.05 4.66 7.82
N ASP A 58 -11.46 5.05 8.95
CA ASP A 58 -11.49 6.44 9.44
C ASP A 58 -10.57 7.36 8.67
N VAL A 59 -9.41 6.84 8.26
CA VAL A 59 -8.37 7.61 7.58
C VAL A 59 -7.75 6.78 6.47
N VAL A 60 -7.58 7.39 5.29
CA VAL A 60 -6.76 6.87 4.18
C VAL A 60 -5.83 7.99 3.72
N LEU A 61 -4.52 7.77 3.83
CA LEU A 61 -3.51 8.68 3.28
C LEU A 61 -2.78 8.05 2.10
N ASP A 62 -2.71 8.79 0.99
CA ASP A 62 -1.78 8.51 -0.10
C ASP A 62 -0.40 9.11 0.21
N ASN A 63 0.47 8.19 0.61
CA ASN A 63 1.80 8.49 1.05
C ASN A 63 2.84 8.20 -0.04
N ASP A 64 2.40 7.84 -1.24
CA ASP A 64 3.22 7.48 -2.40
C ASP A 64 4.12 8.66 -2.85
N SER A 65 5.41 8.55 -2.56
CA SER A 65 6.51 9.42 -3.04
C SER A 65 7.78 9.10 -2.26
N ALA A 66 8.94 9.53 -2.77
CA ALA A 66 10.23 9.31 -2.14
C ALA A 66 10.19 9.50 -0.60
N GLY A 67 10.71 8.51 0.13
CA GLY A 67 10.75 8.53 1.60
C GLY A 67 9.44 8.18 2.30
N GLU A 68 8.48 7.55 1.61
CA GLU A 68 7.23 7.07 2.20
C GLU A 68 7.41 6.04 3.32
N ALA A 69 6.36 5.90 4.12
CA ALA A 69 6.20 4.84 5.11
C ALA A 69 5.69 3.53 4.48
N ALA A 70 4.73 3.68 3.58
CA ALA A 70 4.09 2.73 2.69
C ALA A 70 3.42 3.55 1.57
N GLY A 71 2.95 2.93 0.49
CA GLY A 71 2.22 3.63 -0.57
C GLY A 71 0.91 4.24 -0.09
N LEU A 72 0.11 3.46 0.68
CA LEU A 72 -1.03 3.96 1.43
C LEU A 72 -0.88 3.62 2.90
N VAL A 73 -1.43 4.48 3.75
CA VAL A 73 -1.61 4.21 5.18
C VAL A 73 -3.09 4.38 5.51
N CYS A 74 -3.71 3.32 6.03
CA CYS A 74 -5.10 3.36 6.45
C CYS A 74 -5.23 3.08 7.95
N LEU A 75 -6.16 3.76 8.61
CA LEU A 75 -6.47 3.56 10.02
C LEU A 75 -7.96 3.34 10.21
N LYS A 76 -8.29 2.38 11.06
CA LYS A 76 -9.64 2.16 11.57
C LYS A 76 -9.56 1.92 13.07
N GLU A 77 -10.29 2.72 13.82
CA GLU A 77 -10.51 2.50 15.24
C GLU A 77 -11.68 1.52 15.40
N GLU A 78 -11.42 0.41 16.07
CA GLU A 78 -12.43 -0.55 16.49
C GLU A 78 -12.58 -0.47 18.02
N GLU A 79 -13.46 -1.28 18.60
CA GLU A 79 -13.77 -1.23 20.04
C GLU A 79 -12.51 -1.35 20.91
N ASN A 80 -11.66 -2.34 20.62
CA ASN A 80 -10.51 -2.69 21.45
C ASN A 80 -9.16 -2.55 20.75
N VAL A 81 -9.13 -2.11 19.50
CA VAL A 81 -7.91 -2.08 18.69
C VAL A 81 -7.93 -0.94 17.69
N ILE A 82 -6.75 -0.49 17.27
CA ILE A 82 -6.60 0.34 16.08
C ILE A 82 -5.94 -0.50 15.00
N ARG A 83 -6.67 -0.73 13.90
CA ARG A 83 -6.17 -1.39 12.70
C ARG A 83 -5.32 -0.40 11.92
N LEU A 84 -4.06 -0.76 11.68
CA LEU A 84 -3.12 0.00 10.84
C LEU A 84 -2.77 -0.82 9.60
N ALA A 85 -3.32 -0.45 8.45
CA ALA A 85 -2.94 -1.06 7.18
C ALA A 85 -1.80 -0.27 6.52
N LEU A 86 -0.68 -0.95 6.30
CA LEU A 86 0.50 -0.46 5.58
C LEU A 86 0.54 -1.12 4.20
N ILE A 87 0.12 -0.38 3.18
CA ILE A 87 -0.12 -0.93 1.85
C ILE A 87 0.97 -0.44 0.91
N ASN A 88 1.73 -1.37 0.35
CA ASN A 88 2.86 -1.10 -0.54
C ASN A 88 2.39 -1.32 -1.97
N CYS A 89 2.11 -0.21 -2.65
CA CYS A 89 1.62 -0.20 -4.02
C CYS A 89 2.78 0.03 -4.97
N LYS A 90 2.90 -0.80 -6.02
CA LYS A 90 3.87 -0.55 -7.07
C LYS A 90 3.26 -0.86 -8.43
N PHE A 91 3.53 0.01 -9.41
CA PHE A 91 3.16 -0.26 -10.79
C PHE A 91 4.00 -1.42 -11.34
N SER A 92 3.44 -2.13 -12.31
CA SER A 92 4.22 -3.14 -13.03
C SER A 92 5.31 -2.48 -13.87
N GLY A 93 6.50 -3.09 -13.91
CA GLY A 93 7.57 -2.69 -14.79
C GLY A 93 7.28 -2.89 -16.29
N ALA A 94 6.22 -3.61 -16.64
CA ALA A 94 5.78 -3.82 -18.02
C ALA A 94 4.26 -3.83 -18.16
N ALA A 95 3.74 -3.88 -19.39
CA ALA A 95 2.30 -3.94 -19.64
C ALA A 95 1.68 -5.28 -19.22
N ALA A 96 2.41 -6.38 -19.40
CA ALA A 96 1.95 -7.73 -19.04
C ALA A 96 2.52 -8.16 -17.67
N ALA A 97 1.69 -8.82 -16.87
CA ALA A 97 2.14 -9.55 -15.69
C ALA A 97 3.13 -10.66 -16.09
N GLY A 98 4.01 -11.06 -15.18
CA GLY A 98 4.95 -12.14 -15.44
C GLY A 98 6.00 -12.32 -14.34
N GLU A 99 7.03 -13.09 -14.68
CA GLU A 99 8.03 -13.64 -13.76
C GLU A 99 9.15 -12.64 -13.38
N ARG A 100 8.90 -11.34 -13.49
CA ARG A 100 9.90 -10.32 -13.20
C ARG A 100 10.19 -10.28 -11.71
N ILE A 101 11.31 -10.86 -11.32
CA ILE A 101 11.80 -10.83 -9.93
C ILE A 101 11.92 -9.40 -9.39
N LYS A 102 12.29 -8.42 -10.23
CA LYS A 102 12.45 -7.02 -9.84
C LYS A 102 11.15 -6.41 -9.27
N ASP A 103 10.00 -6.74 -9.86
CA ASP A 103 8.71 -6.24 -9.39
C ASP A 103 8.43 -6.76 -7.96
N ALA A 104 8.78 -8.02 -7.66
CA ALA A 104 8.64 -8.63 -6.35
C ALA A 104 9.66 -8.09 -5.32
N VAL A 105 10.95 -8.01 -5.69
CA VAL A 105 12.03 -7.51 -4.82
C VAL A 105 11.74 -6.10 -4.34
N GLU A 106 11.36 -5.20 -5.24
CA GLU A 106 11.11 -3.81 -4.87
C GLU A 106 9.96 -3.71 -3.86
N VAL A 107 8.80 -4.28 -4.17
CA VAL A 107 7.60 -4.11 -3.34
C VAL A 107 7.69 -4.90 -2.02
N CYS A 108 8.34 -6.07 -2.02
CA CYS A 108 8.62 -6.83 -0.79
C CYS A 108 9.59 -6.09 0.12
N SER A 109 10.63 -5.45 -0.44
CA SER A 109 11.57 -4.64 0.36
C SER A 109 10.88 -3.44 1.01
N GLN A 110 9.89 -2.83 0.33
CA GLN A 110 9.07 -1.76 0.90
C GLN A 110 8.19 -2.28 2.05
N ALA A 111 7.54 -3.44 1.86
CA ALA A 111 6.74 -4.09 2.90
C ALA A 111 7.56 -4.36 4.17
N VAL A 112 8.73 -4.99 4.02
CA VAL A 112 9.68 -5.25 5.12
C VAL A 112 10.08 -3.95 5.83
N ARG A 113 10.43 -2.90 5.09
CA ARG A 113 10.83 -1.60 5.68
C ARG A 113 9.68 -0.88 6.38
N SER A 114 8.44 -1.10 5.94
CA SER A 114 7.25 -0.48 6.53
C SER A 114 6.94 -1.04 7.93
N ALA A 115 7.33 -2.30 8.21
CA ALA A 115 7.02 -3.01 9.45
C ALA A 115 7.40 -2.24 10.73
N LYS A 116 8.51 -1.48 10.69
CA LYS A 116 8.98 -0.66 11.81
C LYS A 116 7.94 0.33 12.35
N TRP A 117 6.99 0.74 11.51
CA TRP A 117 6.02 1.79 11.87
C TRP A 117 4.98 1.31 12.86
N LYS A 118 4.70 0.00 12.93
CA LYS A 118 3.83 -0.59 13.98
C LYS A 118 4.28 -0.17 15.37
N TRP A 119 5.58 -0.31 15.65
CA TRP A 119 6.17 -0.02 16.95
C TRP A 119 6.43 1.47 17.19
N LYS A 120 6.31 2.30 16.15
CA LYS A 120 6.63 3.72 16.18
C LYS A 120 5.46 4.57 15.74
N PHE A 121 4.26 4.26 16.23
CA PHE A 121 3.02 4.86 15.75
C PHE A 121 3.00 6.40 15.86
N ASN A 122 3.51 6.98 16.95
CA ASN A 122 3.63 8.43 17.08
C ASN A 122 4.61 9.04 16.05
N ASP A 123 5.71 8.34 15.74
CA ASP A 123 6.65 8.78 14.71
C ASP A 123 6.05 8.63 13.31
N LEU A 124 5.27 7.57 13.07
CA LEU A 124 4.49 7.41 11.84
C LEU A 124 3.56 8.59 11.65
N ARG A 125 2.79 8.95 12.69
CA ARG A 125 1.90 10.12 12.66
C ARG A 125 2.66 11.41 12.34
N ARG A 126 3.77 11.69 13.04
CA ARG A 126 4.61 12.87 12.77
C ARG A 126 5.13 12.87 11.33
N HIS A 127 5.55 11.71 10.84
CA HIS A 127 6.05 11.53 9.49
C HIS A 127 4.97 11.83 8.44
N LEU A 128 3.75 11.30 8.63
CA LEU A 128 2.61 11.53 7.74
C LEU A 128 2.18 13.00 7.72
N LEU A 129 2.01 13.63 8.89
CA LEU A 129 1.64 15.03 8.97
C LEU A 129 2.73 15.96 8.42
N GLY A 130 4.00 15.64 8.65
CA GLY A 130 5.11 16.39 8.06
C GLY A 130 5.16 16.28 6.54
N ARG A 131 4.65 15.18 5.96
CA ARG A 131 4.54 15.00 4.50
C ARG A 131 3.29 15.67 3.93
N GLU A 132 2.20 15.74 4.69
CA GLU A 132 1.02 16.52 4.35
C GLU A 132 1.33 18.02 4.31
N GLU A 133 2.00 18.55 5.33
CA GLU A 133 2.32 19.98 5.40
C GLU A 133 3.21 20.44 4.25
N ARG A 134 4.16 19.59 3.83
CA ARG A 134 5.05 19.85 2.68
C ARG A 134 4.37 19.73 1.33
N LEU A 135 3.19 19.11 1.25
CA LEU A 135 2.50 18.88 -0.01
C LEU A 135 1.88 20.16 -0.59
N LYS A 136 1.65 21.20 0.22
CA LYS A 136 0.92 22.43 -0.15
C LYS A 136 1.36 23.00 -1.50
N THR A 137 0.66 22.56 -2.54
CA THR A 137 0.85 22.95 -3.94
C THR A 137 -0.52 23.19 -4.56
N ILE A 138 -0.55 23.98 -5.63
CA ILE A 138 -1.79 24.27 -6.38
C ILE A 138 -2.42 22.99 -6.94
N VAL A 139 -1.59 22.00 -7.26
CA VAL A 139 -1.98 20.79 -8.00
C VAL A 139 -2.54 19.71 -7.10
N ARG A 140 -2.11 19.62 -5.84
CA ARG A 140 -2.60 18.61 -4.91
C ARG A 140 -2.65 19.20 -3.50
N ALA A 141 -3.86 19.49 -3.04
CA ALA A 141 -4.08 20.16 -1.77
C ALA A 141 -3.86 19.26 -0.54
N THR A 142 -4.06 17.94 -0.68
CA THR A 142 -3.97 16.99 0.44
C THR A 142 -3.53 15.59 0.03
N ARG A 143 -2.92 14.87 0.98
CA ARG A 143 -2.64 13.42 0.94
C ARG A 143 -3.79 12.59 1.46
N PHE A 144 -4.73 13.17 2.19
CA PHE A 144 -5.89 12.46 2.72
C PHE A 144 -6.88 12.18 1.60
N PHE A 145 -7.11 10.90 1.30
CA PHE A 145 -8.27 10.47 0.53
C PHE A 145 -9.51 10.34 1.41
N GLN A 146 -9.32 9.99 2.68
CA GLN A 146 -10.36 9.91 3.70
C GLN A 146 -9.81 10.41 5.04
N GLY A 147 -10.65 11.09 5.81
CA GLY A 147 -10.26 11.68 7.09
C GLY A 147 -9.43 12.96 6.90
N ASN A 148 -8.72 13.35 7.96
CA ASN A 148 -7.90 14.57 7.99
C ASN A 148 -6.87 14.52 9.13
N ALA A 149 -6.05 15.57 9.25
CA ALA A 149 -5.03 15.67 10.29
C ALA A 149 -5.59 15.58 11.74
N PRO A 150 -6.69 16.26 12.11
CA PRO A 150 -7.36 16.04 13.39
C PRO A 150 -7.75 14.57 13.64
N ARG A 151 -8.39 13.91 12.66
CA ARG A 151 -8.79 12.50 12.77
C ARG A 151 -7.59 11.58 12.98
N LEU A 152 -6.48 11.83 12.27
CA LEU A 152 -5.22 11.11 12.49
C LEU A 152 -4.64 11.34 13.90
N ASN A 153 -4.79 12.53 14.48
CA ASN A 153 -4.39 12.80 15.87
C ASN A 153 -5.29 12.08 16.89
N GLU A 154 -6.60 11.95 16.62
CA GLU A 154 -7.53 11.18 17.47
C GLU A 154 -7.05 9.74 17.61
N HIS A 155 -6.65 9.07 16.52
CA HIS A 155 -6.08 7.72 16.59
C HIS A 155 -4.83 7.62 17.48
N LEU A 156 -3.96 8.63 17.49
CA LEU A 156 -2.81 8.64 18.42
C LEU A 156 -3.25 8.76 19.88
N MET A 157 -4.30 9.54 20.17
CA MET A 157 -4.82 9.63 21.52
C MET A 157 -5.42 8.28 21.95
N GLN A 158 -6.12 7.60 21.05
CA GLN A 158 -6.71 6.30 21.29
C GLN A 158 -5.68 5.17 21.39
N SER A 159 -4.54 5.27 20.70
CA SER A 159 -3.46 4.27 20.76
C SER A 159 -2.79 4.18 22.14
N ARG A 160 -3.12 5.10 23.06
CA ARG A 160 -2.70 5.02 24.47
C ARG A 160 -3.48 3.97 25.26
N PHE A 161 -4.66 3.61 24.77
CA PHE A 161 -5.61 2.70 25.41
C PHE A 161 -5.88 1.46 24.57
N LYS A 162 -5.72 1.55 23.24
CA LYS A 162 -5.95 0.48 22.29
C LYS A 162 -4.63 0.03 21.64
N PRO A 163 -4.30 -1.26 21.62
CA PRO A 163 -3.15 -1.75 20.86
C PRO A 163 -3.29 -1.43 19.36
N ILE A 164 -2.14 -1.30 18.69
CA ILE A 164 -2.07 -1.21 17.23
C ILE A 164 -1.92 -2.62 16.66
N GLU A 165 -2.90 -3.06 15.87
CA GLU A 165 -2.77 -4.25 15.03
C GLU A 165 -2.44 -3.83 13.61
N ALA A 166 -1.25 -4.22 13.16
CA ALA A 166 -0.77 -3.89 11.83
C ALA A 166 -1.15 -4.98 10.82
N GLU A 167 -1.56 -4.54 9.65
CA GLU A 167 -1.76 -5.35 8.46
C GLU A 167 -0.80 -4.84 7.38
N VAL A 168 -0.13 -5.74 6.67
CA VAL A 168 0.78 -5.38 5.59
C VAL A 168 0.30 -6.02 4.30
N LEU A 169 0.10 -5.17 3.30
CA LEU A 169 -0.37 -5.58 1.98
C LEU A 169 0.61 -5.11 0.91
N ILE A 170 0.79 -5.94 -0.10
CA ILE A 170 1.46 -5.61 -1.35
C ILE A 170 0.43 -5.60 -2.47
N ALA A 171 0.38 -4.51 -3.24
CA ALA A 171 -0.43 -4.42 -4.45
C ALA A 171 0.49 -4.21 -5.65
N GLN A 172 0.68 -5.28 -6.42
CA GLN A 172 1.58 -5.29 -7.58
C GLN A 172 0.98 -6.14 -8.71
N PRO A 173 0.34 -5.51 -9.71
CA PRO A 173 -0.29 -6.21 -10.83
C PRO A 173 0.70 -6.90 -11.76
N GLY A 174 1.99 -6.59 -11.66
CA GLY A 174 3.05 -7.26 -12.41
C GLY A 174 3.29 -8.71 -11.97
N ILE A 175 2.92 -9.07 -10.73
CA ILE A 175 3.02 -10.44 -10.22
C ILE A 175 1.78 -11.22 -10.67
N SER A 176 1.97 -12.43 -11.19
CA SER A 176 0.88 -13.35 -11.56
C SER A 176 0.73 -14.41 -10.49
N ALA A 177 -0.47 -14.72 -10.02
CA ALA A 177 -0.72 -15.81 -9.10
C ALA A 177 -0.54 -17.19 -9.78
N ALA A 178 -0.88 -17.30 -11.06
CA ALA A 178 -0.75 -18.53 -11.84
C ALA A 178 0.69 -18.82 -12.31
N ASN A 179 1.48 -17.77 -12.59
CA ASN A 179 2.79 -17.89 -13.24
C ASN A 179 3.88 -17.16 -12.42
N ARG A 180 4.03 -17.49 -11.13
CA ARG A 180 5.18 -17.00 -10.33
C ARG A 180 6.40 -17.87 -10.60
N SER A 181 7.55 -17.23 -10.73
CA SER A 181 8.82 -17.95 -10.74
C SER A 181 9.25 -18.31 -9.32
N GLU A 182 10.09 -19.33 -9.20
CA GLU A 182 10.67 -19.77 -7.91
C GLU A 182 11.40 -18.61 -7.19
N ASP A 183 12.08 -17.76 -7.95
CA ASP A 183 12.76 -16.58 -7.44
C ASP A 183 11.79 -15.54 -6.84
N GLN A 184 10.62 -15.34 -7.46
CA GLN A 184 9.58 -14.46 -6.91
C GLN A 184 9.03 -15.06 -5.61
N ASP A 185 8.74 -16.36 -5.60
CA ASP A 185 8.25 -17.06 -4.42
C ASP A 185 9.25 -16.99 -3.25
N MET A 186 10.55 -17.16 -3.52
CA MET A 186 11.60 -17.05 -2.51
C MET A 186 11.62 -15.67 -1.84
N VAL A 187 11.56 -14.60 -2.63
CA VAL A 187 11.56 -13.21 -2.13
C VAL A 187 10.29 -12.90 -1.34
N ILE A 188 9.14 -13.35 -1.83
CA ILE A 188 7.86 -13.18 -1.16
C ILE A 188 7.86 -13.94 0.18
N ALA A 189 8.31 -15.20 0.19
CA ALA A 189 8.39 -16.01 1.40
C ALA A 189 9.34 -15.39 2.44
N ALA A 190 10.49 -14.85 2.01
CA ALA A 190 11.40 -14.14 2.91
C ALA A 190 10.72 -12.93 3.58
N ALA A 191 9.94 -12.16 2.82
CA ALA A 191 9.17 -11.03 3.36
C ALA A 191 8.06 -11.50 4.30
N MET A 192 7.34 -12.57 3.95
CA MET A 192 6.31 -13.18 4.80
C MET A 192 6.88 -13.59 6.16
N VAL A 193 7.98 -14.35 6.16
CA VAL A 193 8.64 -14.81 7.39
C VAL A 193 9.11 -13.62 8.22
N TYR A 194 9.78 -12.64 7.60
CA TYR A 194 10.23 -11.44 8.33
C TYR A 194 9.06 -10.72 9.01
N LEU A 195 7.96 -10.49 8.31
CA LEU A 195 6.78 -9.79 8.85
C LEU A 195 6.12 -10.59 9.98
N LYS A 196 6.02 -11.91 9.81
CA LYS A 196 5.46 -12.81 10.83
C LYS A 196 6.30 -12.78 12.10
N GLU A 197 7.62 -12.91 11.98
CA GLU A 197 8.53 -12.99 13.12
C GLU A 197 8.72 -11.64 13.83
N THR A 198 8.69 -10.51 13.09
CA THR A 198 9.01 -9.19 13.67
C THR A 198 7.80 -8.40 14.13
N ILE A 199 6.66 -8.56 13.48
CA ILE A 199 5.44 -7.81 13.81
C ILE A 199 4.19 -8.69 13.93
N GLY A 200 4.31 -10.02 13.79
CA GLY A 200 3.21 -10.94 14.01
C GLY A 200 2.11 -10.91 12.95
N CYS A 201 2.34 -10.28 11.79
CA CYS A 201 1.32 -10.15 10.74
C CYS A 201 1.65 -11.04 9.52
N ASP A 202 0.59 -11.54 8.88
CA ASP A 202 0.72 -12.20 7.58
C ASP A 202 0.76 -11.15 6.46
N LEU A 203 1.53 -11.42 5.41
CA LEU A 203 1.60 -10.57 4.23
C LEU A 203 0.45 -10.91 3.27
N GLN A 204 -0.35 -9.92 2.93
CA GLN A 204 -1.38 -10.05 1.90
C GLN A 204 -0.87 -9.57 0.54
N ILE A 205 -1.24 -10.26 -0.54
CA ILE A 205 -0.76 -9.95 -1.89
C ILE A 205 -1.96 -9.79 -2.84
N LEU A 206 -2.15 -8.56 -3.33
CA LEU A 206 -3.03 -8.26 -4.45
C LEU A 206 -2.19 -8.30 -5.73
N CYS A 207 -2.45 -9.30 -6.56
CA CYS A 207 -1.71 -9.59 -7.79
C CYS A 207 -2.68 -9.97 -8.94
N ASN A 208 -2.15 -10.16 -10.14
CA ASN A 208 -2.96 -10.63 -11.26
C ASN A 208 -3.32 -12.11 -11.06
N ALA A 209 -4.55 -12.51 -11.39
CA ALA A 209 -4.99 -13.90 -11.35
C ALA A 209 -4.24 -14.79 -12.35
#